data_AF-A0A948RVG8-F1
#
_entry.id   AF-A0A948RVG8-F1
#
_cell.length_a   1.000
_cell.length_b   1.000
_cell.length_c   1.000
_cell.angle_alpha   90.00
_cell.angle_beta   90.00
_cell.angle_gamma   90.00
#
_symmetry.space_group_name_H-M   'P 1'
#
loop_
_entity.id
_entity.type
_entity.pdbx_description
1 polymer ?
#
loop_
_entity_poly.entity_id
_entity_poly.type
_entity_poly.pdbx_seq_one_letter_code
_entity_poly.pdbx_strand_id
1 'polypeptide(L)'
;MEDRDYQITARVRRVLSRRSIDPGPLEFGSVDGVVYLRGVVHRLPGSPAPVSKQKHLGSFLERLEEDLRRIEGVHSVAMEFQGYEKVGTEWKPATA
;
A
#
# COMPACT_ATOMS: atom_id res chain seq x y z
N MET A 1 12.83 14.46 -14.64
CA MET A 1 12.69 13.76 -13.34
C MET A 1 11.21 13.55 -13.03
N GLU A 2 10.38 14.59 -13.14
CA GLU A 2 8.92 14.56 -12.87
C GLU A 2 8.13 13.49 -13.65
N ASP A 3 8.47 13.21 -14.91
CA ASP A 3 7.70 12.28 -15.73
C ASP A 3 7.75 10.83 -15.19
N ARG A 4 8.89 10.41 -14.63
CA ARG A 4 9.08 9.05 -14.11
C ARG A 4 8.26 8.83 -12.85
N ASP A 5 8.34 9.75 -11.89
CA ASP A 5 7.62 9.63 -10.61
C ASP A 5 6.10 9.79 -10.83
N TYR A 6 5.69 10.60 -11.81
CA TYR A 6 4.30 10.67 -12.23
C TYR A 6 3.80 9.33 -12.77
N GLN A 7 4.58 8.68 -13.65
CA GLN A 7 4.25 7.35 -14.17
C GLN A 7 4.21 6.29 -13.04
N ILE A 8 5.16 6.32 -12.10
CA ILE A 8 5.16 5.42 -10.94
C ILE A 8 3.88 5.65 -10.13
N THR A 9 3.56 6.89 -9.79
CA THR A 9 2.36 7.25 -9.01
C THR A 9 1.07 6.79 -9.71
N ALA A 10 0.98 6.93 -11.03
CA ALA A 10 -0.16 6.43 -11.81
C ALA A 10 -0.25 4.88 -11.75
N ARG A 11 0.88 4.17 -11.80
CA ARG A 11 0.94 2.70 -11.65
C ARG A 11 0.57 2.27 -10.23
N VAL A 12 1.03 2.98 -9.19
CA VAL A 12 0.65 2.77 -7.78
C VAL A 12 -0.87 2.87 -7.65
N ARG A 13 -1.49 3.93 -8.16
CA ARG A 13 -2.96 4.10 -8.14
C ARG A 13 -3.68 2.92 -8.79
N ARG A 14 -3.18 2.42 -9.92
CA ARG A 14 -3.74 1.24 -10.61
C ARG A 14 -3.64 -0.03 -9.76
N VAL A 15 -2.53 -0.23 -9.04
CA VAL A 15 -2.36 -1.36 -8.11
C VAL A 15 -3.37 -1.27 -6.96
N LEU A 16 -3.53 -0.10 -6.34
CA LEU A 16 -4.52 0.11 -5.28
C LEU A 16 -5.94 -0.23 -5.75
N SER A 17 -6.34 0.28 -6.91
CA SER A 17 -7.67 -0.01 -7.48
C SER A 17 -7.86 -1.51 -7.79
N ARG A 18 -6.84 -2.19 -8.35
CA ARG A 18 -6.89 -3.64 -8.63
C ARG A 18 -7.03 -4.48 -7.36
N ARG A 19 -6.48 -4.01 -6.24
CA ARG A 19 -6.61 -4.67 -4.93
C ARG A 19 -7.86 -4.25 -4.16
N SER A 20 -8.76 -3.52 -4.82
CA SER A 20 -9.98 -2.97 -4.23
C SER A 20 -9.68 -2.13 -2.99
N ILE A 21 -8.57 -1.38 -2.98
CA ILE A 21 -8.25 -0.42 -1.94
C ILE A 21 -8.85 0.93 -2.33
N ASP A 22 -9.57 1.56 -1.41
CA ASP A 22 -10.02 2.94 -1.58
C ASP A 22 -8.82 3.88 -1.44
N PRO A 23 -8.45 4.64 -2.48
CA PRO A 23 -7.35 5.60 -2.39
C PRO A 23 -7.74 6.89 -1.68
N GLY A 24 -9.04 7.17 -1.46
CA GLY A 24 -9.51 8.40 -0.82
C GLY A 24 -8.85 8.69 0.54
N PRO A 25 -8.79 7.74 1.48
CA PRO A 25 -8.14 7.91 2.78
C PRO A 25 -6.60 7.69 2.76
N LEU A 26 -5.99 7.56 1.58
CA LEU A 26 -4.56 7.30 1.42
C LEU A 26 -3.86 8.49 0.75
N GLU A 27 -2.81 8.96 1.38
CA GLU A 27 -1.81 9.84 0.77
C GLU A 27 -0.73 8.98 0.12
N PHE A 28 -0.44 9.21 -1.15
CA PHE A 28 0.59 8.45 -1.86
C PHE A 28 1.25 9.23 -2.97
N GLY A 29 2.46 8.81 -3.32
CA GLY A 29 3.22 9.36 -4.42
C GLY A 29 4.56 8.66 -4.57
N SER A 30 5.39 9.22 -5.44
CA SER A 30 6.76 8.76 -5.63
C SER A 30 7.71 9.94 -5.74
N VAL A 31 8.92 9.76 -5.20
CA VAL A 31 10.03 10.70 -5.33
C VAL A 31 11.29 9.88 -5.61
N ASP A 32 11.90 10.11 -6.76
CA ASP A 32 13.13 9.44 -7.19
C ASP A 32 13.03 7.90 -7.10
N GLY A 33 11.89 7.32 -7.49
CA GLY A 33 11.68 5.87 -7.41
C GLY A 33 11.45 5.30 -6.00
N VAL A 34 11.33 6.16 -4.98
CA VAL A 34 10.79 5.78 -3.67
C VAL A 34 9.28 6.00 -3.70
N VAL A 35 8.49 4.97 -3.38
CA VAL A 35 7.04 5.10 -3.22
C VAL A 35 6.70 5.30 -1.75
N TYR A 36 5.90 6.31 -1.45
CA TYR A 36 5.32 6.50 -0.12
C TYR A 36 3.81 6.26 -0.16
N LEU A 37 3.29 5.61 0.88
CA LEU A 37 1.88 5.27 1.02
C LEU A 37 1.47 5.39 2.49
N ARG A 38 0.67 6.40 2.82
CA ARG A 38 0.29 6.72 4.20
C ARG A 38 -1.22 6.87 4.35
N GLY A 39 -1.76 6.44 5.48
CA GLY A 39 -3.16 6.73 5.86
C GLY A 39 -3.92 5.50 6.35
N VAL A 40 -5.23 5.45 6.06
CA VAL A 40 -6.09 4.35 6.51
C VAL A 40 -6.38 3.41 5.35
N VAL A 41 -6.11 2.11 5.53
CA VAL A 41 -6.42 1.11 4.50
C VAL A 41 -7.88 0.71 4.59
N HIS A 42 -8.68 1.26 3.68
CA HIS A 42 -10.05 0.81 3.46
C HIS A 42 -10.12 -0.04 2.19
N ARG A 43 -10.81 -1.17 2.26
CA ARG A 43 -11.18 -1.94 1.07
C ARG A 43 -12.58 -1.57 0.61
N LEU A 44 -12.75 -1.47 -0.70
CA LEU A 44 -14.03 -1.20 -1.33
C LEU A 44 -15.04 -2.34 -1.02
N PRO A 45 -16.32 -2.00 -0.79
CA PRO A 45 -17.38 -2.99 -0.54
C PRO A 45 -17.51 -3.94 -1.74
N GLY A 46 -17.64 -5.25 -1.46
CA GLY A 46 -17.66 -6.31 -2.47
C GLY A 46 -16.31 -7.01 -2.70
N SER A 47 -15.25 -6.61 -2.00
CA SER A 47 -14.00 -7.38 -1.99
C SER A 47 -14.24 -8.78 -1.39
N PRO A 48 -13.76 -9.87 -2.04
CA PRO A 48 -14.07 -11.26 -1.65
C PRO A 48 -13.52 -11.70 -0.29
N ALA A 49 -12.74 -10.85 0.39
CA ALA A 49 -12.21 -11.16 1.72
C ALA A 49 -12.82 -10.21 2.77
N PRO A 50 -13.66 -10.70 3.70
CA PRO A 50 -14.09 -9.89 4.84
C PRO A 50 -12.88 -9.53 5.71
N VAL A 51 -12.82 -8.27 6.15
CA VAL A 51 -11.78 -7.69 7.03
C VAL A 51 -11.85 -8.26 8.46
N SER A 52 -12.63 -9.32 8.69
CA SER A 52 -12.95 -9.84 10.03
C SER A 52 -11.82 -10.66 10.68
N LYS A 53 -10.66 -10.81 10.05
CA LYS A 53 -9.48 -11.38 10.73
C LYS A 53 -8.26 -10.49 10.49
N GLN A 54 -7.79 -9.84 11.56
CA GLN A 54 -6.57 -9.00 11.58
C GLN A 54 -5.35 -9.71 10.96
N LYS A 55 -5.24 -11.05 11.08
CA LYS A 55 -4.19 -11.86 10.42
C LYS A 55 -4.21 -11.77 8.88
N HIS A 56 -5.38 -11.58 8.27
CA HIS A 56 -5.49 -11.47 6.80
C HIS A 56 -5.09 -10.09 6.29
N LEU A 57 -5.07 -9.06 7.13
CA LEU A 57 -4.63 -7.73 6.70
C LEU A 57 -3.10 -7.63 6.67
N GLY A 58 -2.38 -8.19 7.65
CA GLY A 58 -0.91 -8.17 7.65
C GLY A 58 -0.32 -8.79 6.36
N SER A 59 -0.71 -10.03 6.07
CA SER A 59 -0.33 -10.73 4.82
C SER A 59 -0.82 -10.02 3.54
N PHE A 60 -1.89 -9.23 3.62
CA PHE A 60 -2.32 -8.40 2.50
C PHE A 60 -1.39 -7.19 2.27
N LEU A 61 -0.96 -6.52 3.34
CA LEU A 61 -0.04 -5.39 3.28
C LEU A 61 1.34 -5.83 2.78
N GLU A 62 1.82 -7.00 3.19
CA GLU A 62 3.04 -7.61 2.64
C GLU A 62 2.94 -7.79 1.12
N ARG A 63 1.86 -8.42 0.65
CA ARG A 63 1.63 -8.61 -0.80
C ARG A 63 1.42 -7.31 -1.54
N LEU A 64 0.88 -6.28 -0.89
CA LEU A 64 0.76 -4.95 -1.47
C LEU A 64 2.14 -4.33 -1.64
N GLU A 65 2.99 -4.41 -0.61
CA GLU A 65 4.37 -3.91 -0.67
C GLU A 65 5.18 -4.59 -1.78
N GLU A 66 5.05 -5.92 -1.92
CA GLU A 66 5.67 -6.67 -3.02
C GLU A 66 5.20 -6.21 -4.40
N ASP A 67 3.90 -5.99 -4.58
CA ASP A 67 3.36 -5.49 -5.84
C ASP A 67 3.87 -4.09 -6.18
N LEU A 68 4.01 -3.22 -5.18
CA LEU A 68 4.54 -1.87 -5.36
C LEU A 68 6.03 -1.91 -5.73
N ARG A 69 6.82 -2.79 -5.10
CA ARG A 69 8.24 -2.99 -5.45
C ARG A 69 8.45 -3.54 -6.86
N ARG A 70 7.46 -4.23 -7.42
CA ARG A 70 7.50 -4.75 -8.81
C ARG A 70 7.20 -3.68 -9.86
N ILE A 71 6.76 -2.49 -9.46
CA ILE A 71 6.59 -1.38 -10.39
C ILE A 71 7.97 -0.97 -10.89
N GLU A 72 8.16 -1.04 -12.21
CA GLU A 72 9.39 -0.61 -12.86
C GLU A 72 9.80 0.80 -12.43
N GLY A 73 11.05 0.94 -12.00
CA GLY A 73 11.60 2.20 -11.50
C GLY A 73 11.42 2.44 -10.00
N VAL A 74 10.68 1.58 -9.30
CA VAL A 74 10.63 1.57 -7.84
C VAL A 74 11.82 0.80 -7.29
N HIS A 75 12.58 1.41 -6.38
CA HIS A 75 13.65 0.73 -5.64
C HIS A 75 13.37 0.63 -4.14
N SER A 76 12.46 1.46 -3.62
CA SER A 76 12.05 1.42 -2.22
C SER A 76 10.57 1.76 -2.05
N VAL A 77 9.95 1.19 -1.00
CA VAL A 77 8.55 1.43 -0.65
C VAL A 77 8.48 1.71 0.85
N ALA A 78 7.98 2.88 1.20
CA ALA A 78 7.67 3.29 2.57
C ALA A 78 6.14 3.28 2.74
N MET A 79 5.64 2.47 3.67
CA MET A 79 4.22 2.45 4.00
C MET A 79 4.02 2.81 5.46
N GLU A 80 2.97 3.57 5.75
CA GLU A 80 2.58 3.99 7.09
C GLU A 80 1.06 3.91 7.22
N PHE A 81 0.54 2.86 7.86
CA PHE A 81 -0.89 2.66 7.98
C PHE A 81 -1.37 2.85 9.41
N GLN A 82 -2.44 3.62 9.59
CA GLN A 82 -2.98 3.86 10.92
C GLN A 82 -3.47 2.56 11.54
N GLY A 83 -3.04 2.28 12.77
CA GLY A 83 -3.38 1.07 13.50
C GLY A 83 -2.56 -0.16 13.09
N TYR A 84 -1.52 0.00 12.26
CA TYR A 84 -0.60 -1.07 11.88
C TYR A 84 0.85 -0.59 11.93
N GLU A 85 1.72 -1.44 12.44
CA GLU A 85 3.16 -1.23 12.46
C GLU A 85 3.87 -2.37 11.75
N LYS A 86 5.00 -2.06 11.12
CA LYS A 86 5.86 -3.06 10.50
C LYS A 86 6.92 -3.50 11.50
N VAL A 87 6.84 -4.75 11.94
CA VAL A 87 7.82 -5.37 12.85
C VAL A 87 8.67 -6.35 12.05
N GLY A 88 9.86 -5.91 11.65
CA GLY A 88 10.71 -6.66 10.74
C GLY A 88 10.12 -6.72 9.33
N THR A 89 9.76 -7.92 8.86
CA THR A 89 9.08 -8.11 7.57
C THR A 89 7.57 -8.21 7.67
N GLU A 90 7.03 -8.34 8.88
CA GLU A 90 5.61 -8.59 9.10
C GLU A 90 4.85 -7.31 9.47
N TRP A 91 3.63 -7.19 8.93
CA TRP A 91 2.69 -6.14 9.32
C TRP A 91 1.81 -6.63 10.48
N LYS A 92 1.87 -5.92 11.62
CA LYS A 92 1.13 -6.24 12.84
C LYS A 92 0.20 -5.09 13.20
N PRO A 93 -0.97 -5.36 13.81
CA PRO A 93 -1.78 -4.29 14.38
C PRO A 93 -0.95 -3.55 15.43
N ALA A 94 -0.88 -2.23 15.33
CA ALA A 94 -0.19 -1.41 16.30
C ALA A 94 -0.91 -1.56 17.64
N THR A 95 -0.17 -1.97 18.66
CA THR A 95 -0.72 -2.09 20.01
C THR A 95 -0.88 -0.67 20.55
N ALA A 96 -2.12 -0.23 20.77
CA ALA A 96 -2.42 1.05 21.41
C ALA A 96 -1.97 1.05 22.88
#